data_AF-K7QZ40-F1
#
_entry.id   AF-K7QZ40-F1
#
_cell.length_a   1.000
_cell.length_b   1.000
_cell.length_c   1.000
_cell.angle_alpha   90.00
_cell.angle_beta   90.00
_cell.angle_gamma   90.00
#
_symmetry.space_group_name_H-M   'P 1'
#
loop_
_entity.id
_entity.type
_entity.pdbx_description
1 polymer ?
#
loop_
_entity_poly.entity_id
_entity_poly.type
_entity_poly.pdbx_seq_one_letter_code
_entity_poly.pdbx_strand_id
1 'polypeptide(L)'
;MKVQEETLVLDLPPLPEEVFRDLLAFGGLSEEVQRGMRLDAERLLEGAAAFVAGVYDHLSRHPGTARALGWEGRVPEEELYLRRAFFSAWLARTIGVDTSSEFAREVYRAGLWHGGLGPKRAHIPPEYVGLSFAMVGRYVAERVRDVRPWLVYLSAQEEVMRKGYEAALALGAGRVAVAFQALGLAHPAQPGPLAFRVEGGVGEALAKVFAVNPALRDLALEPLFAEEEVGLWTESKTLWRLKPRWAVLKNGRDVRYLEGLSTPLQEGDRLTLLPPGR
;
A
#
# COMPACT_ATOMS: atom_id res chain seq x y z
N MET A 1 -41.78 -6.88 11.27
CA MET A 1 -41.02 -6.82 10.01
C MET A 1 -39.54 -6.91 10.38
N LYS A 2 -38.93 -8.11 10.32
CA LYS A 2 -37.50 -8.28 10.61
C LYS A 2 -36.74 -7.74 9.41
N VAL A 3 -36.14 -6.56 9.55
CA VAL A 3 -35.05 -6.15 8.65
C VAL A 3 -33.94 -7.16 8.92
N GLN A 4 -33.77 -8.14 8.02
CA GLN A 4 -32.53 -8.89 8.00
C GLN A 4 -31.44 -7.85 7.75
N GLU A 5 -30.58 -7.63 8.74
CA GLU A 5 -29.36 -6.86 8.55
C GLU A 5 -28.50 -7.65 7.55
N GLU A 6 -28.67 -7.38 6.26
CA GLU A 6 -27.69 -7.79 5.26
C GLU A 6 -26.38 -7.10 5.64
N THR A 7 -25.53 -7.90 6.26
CA THR A 7 -24.21 -7.47 6.69
C THR A 7 -23.39 -7.28 5.42
N LEU A 8 -22.91 -6.07 5.17
CA LEU A 8 -22.02 -5.78 4.06
C LEU A 8 -20.67 -6.44 4.36
N VAL A 9 -20.46 -7.65 3.84
CA VAL A 9 -19.24 -8.44 4.03
C VAL A 9 -18.36 -8.32 2.79
N LEU A 10 -17.14 -7.82 2.99
CA LEU A 10 -16.13 -7.60 1.98
C LEU A 10 -15.02 -8.64 2.12
N ASP A 11 -14.64 -9.22 0.99
CA ASP A 11 -13.38 -9.93 0.85
C ASP A 11 -12.32 -8.91 0.40
N LEU A 12 -11.33 -8.65 1.26
CA LEU A 12 -10.32 -7.62 1.04
C LEU A 12 -8.94 -8.25 0.99
N PRO A 13 -8.00 -7.70 0.18
CA PRO A 13 -6.62 -8.18 0.18
C PRO A 13 -6.02 -8.00 1.59
N PRO A 14 -5.04 -8.84 2.01
CA PRO A 14 -4.42 -8.72 3.32
C PRO A 14 -3.86 -7.31 3.60
N LEU A 15 -3.80 -6.93 4.88
CA LEU A 15 -3.18 -5.68 5.29
C LEU A 15 -1.67 -5.69 4.98
N PRO A 16 -1.04 -4.53 4.71
CA PRO A 16 0.39 -4.45 4.44
C PRO A 16 1.27 -5.13 5.49
N GLU A 17 0.95 -4.94 6.77
CA GLU A 17 1.67 -5.52 7.89
C GLU A 17 1.45 -7.03 8.07
N GLU A 18 0.35 -7.58 7.54
CA GLU A 18 0.10 -9.01 7.53
C GLU A 18 0.98 -9.67 6.47
N VAL A 19 0.98 -9.11 5.26
CA VAL A 19 1.87 -9.54 4.16
C VAL A 19 3.32 -9.48 4.60
N PHE A 20 3.74 -8.35 5.19
CA PHE A 20 5.13 -8.18 5.57
C PHE A 20 5.55 -9.24 6.60
N ARG A 21 4.74 -9.42 7.65
CA ARG A 21 5.02 -10.40 8.70
C ARG A 21 5.07 -11.83 8.16
N ASP A 22 4.15 -12.19 7.28
CA ASP A 22 4.10 -13.51 6.66
C ASP A 22 5.35 -13.80 5.84
N LEU A 23 5.77 -12.85 4.98
CA LEU A 23 6.99 -13.00 4.16
C LEU A 23 8.26 -13.07 5.00
N LEU A 24 8.35 -12.28 6.07
CA LEU A 24 9.47 -12.33 7.01
C LEU A 24 9.52 -13.67 7.74
N ALA A 25 8.36 -14.22 8.15
CA ALA A 25 8.27 -15.54 8.76
C ALA A 25 8.67 -16.65 7.78
N PHE A 26 8.14 -16.60 6.54
CA PHE A 26 8.48 -17.53 5.46
C PHE A 26 10.00 -17.55 5.18
N GLY A 27 10.62 -16.37 5.12
CA GLY A 27 12.06 -16.23 4.90
C GLY A 27 12.94 -16.49 6.12
N GLY A 28 12.36 -16.91 7.26
CA GLY A 28 13.10 -17.27 8.47
C GLY A 28 13.70 -16.08 9.23
N LEU A 29 13.14 -14.88 9.09
CA LEU A 29 13.66 -13.65 9.72
C LEU A 29 13.22 -13.54 11.19
N SER A 30 13.68 -14.47 12.02
CA SER A 30 13.38 -14.49 13.47
C SER A 30 13.94 -13.27 14.20
N GLU A 31 13.47 -13.00 15.43
CA GLU A 31 14.01 -11.92 16.24
C GLU A 31 15.53 -12.03 16.47
N GLU A 32 16.05 -13.25 16.55
CA GLU A 32 17.49 -13.51 16.68
C GLU A 32 18.26 -13.10 15.42
N VAL A 33 17.75 -13.48 14.25
CA VAL A 33 18.32 -13.06 12.96
C VAL A 33 18.30 -11.55 12.84
N GLN A 34 17.18 -10.90 13.19
CA GLN A 34 17.05 -9.45 13.17
C GLN A 34 18.03 -8.75 14.14
N ARG A 35 18.26 -9.33 15.34
CA ARG A 35 19.29 -8.83 16.26
C ARG A 35 20.68 -8.90 15.64
N GLY A 36 20.99 -9.98 14.93
CA GLY A 36 22.24 -10.14 14.19
C GLY A 36 22.40 -9.09 13.09
N MET A 37 21.36 -8.89 12.27
CA MET A 37 21.34 -7.88 11.20
C MET A 37 21.60 -6.47 11.75
N ARG A 38 21.03 -6.10 12.91
CA ARG A 38 21.26 -4.79 13.52
C ARG A 38 22.72 -4.50 13.86
N LEU A 39 23.57 -5.52 13.99
CA LEU A 39 25.01 -5.34 14.20
C LEU A 39 25.75 -4.86 12.93
N ASP A 40 25.14 -4.98 11.75
CA ASP A 40 25.68 -4.44 10.50
C ASP A 40 25.42 -2.93 10.34
N ALA A 41 24.60 -2.32 11.22
CA ALA A 41 24.09 -0.96 11.06
C ALA A 41 25.19 0.08 10.88
N GLU A 42 26.28 0.01 11.65
CA GLU A 42 27.39 0.96 11.53
C GLU A 42 28.01 0.95 10.12
N ARG A 43 28.30 -0.25 9.58
CA ARG A 43 28.86 -0.41 8.23
C ARG A 43 27.88 0.03 7.14
N LEU A 44 26.59 -0.17 7.36
CA LEU A 44 25.56 0.23 6.41
C LEU A 44 25.23 1.71 6.47
N LEU A 45 25.45 2.38 7.60
CA LEU A 45 25.33 3.83 7.70
C LEU A 45 26.53 4.53 7.07
N GLU A 46 27.70 3.90 7.11
CA GLU A 46 28.90 4.39 6.45
C GLU A 46 28.70 4.52 4.93
N GLY A 47 28.63 5.77 4.46
CA GLY A 47 28.42 6.08 3.04
C GLY A 47 26.97 6.02 2.55
N ALA A 48 25.98 5.82 3.44
CA ALA A 48 24.56 5.74 3.06
C ALA A 48 24.08 6.98 2.28
N ALA A 49 24.43 8.19 2.74
CA ALA A 49 24.08 9.43 2.07
C ALA A 49 24.72 9.54 0.67
N ALA A 50 25.97 9.11 0.52
CA ALA A 50 26.67 9.09 -0.76
C ALA A 50 26.04 8.06 -1.72
N PHE A 51 25.65 6.90 -1.20
CA PHE A 51 24.92 5.89 -1.97
C PHE A 51 23.59 6.45 -2.50
N VAL A 52 22.75 7.06 -1.64
CA VAL A 52 21.47 7.66 -2.06
C VAL A 52 21.68 8.74 -3.13
N ALA A 53 22.71 9.59 -2.97
CA ALA A 53 23.04 10.58 -3.98
C ALA A 53 23.42 9.94 -5.33
N GLY A 54 24.21 8.87 -5.29
CA GLY A 54 24.63 8.09 -6.46
C GLY A 54 23.47 7.35 -7.15
N VAL A 55 22.49 6.86 -6.39
CA VAL A 55 21.25 6.27 -6.97
C VAL A 55 20.52 7.30 -7.82
N TYR A 56 20.27 8.49 -7.30
CA TYR A 56 19.56 9.51 -8.08
C TYR A 56 20.35 10.05 -9.28
N ASP A 57 21.68 10.14 -9.16
CA ASP A 57 22.54 10.45 -10.30
C ASP A 57 22.39 9.39 -11.40
N HIS A 58 22.41 8.10 -11.04
CA HIS A 58 22.16 7.00 -11.98
C HIS A 58 20.77 7.09 -12.63
N LEU A 59 19.71 7.25 -11.83
CA LEU A 59 18.33 7.35 -12.31
C LEU A 59 18.13 8.54 -13.27
N SER A 60 18.82 9.66 -13.04
CA SER A 60 18.74 10.84 -13.90
C SER A 60 19.42 10.67 -15.26
N ARG A 61 20.41 9.78 -15.37
CA ARG A 61 21.15 9.53 -16.61
C ARG A 61 20.50 8.46 -17.48
N HIS A 62 19.74 7.54 -16.87
CA HIS A 62 19.06 6.50 -17.60
C HIS A 62 17.75 7.04 -18.25
N PRO A 63 17.57 6.96 -19.58
CA PRO A 63 16.46 7.64 -20.27
C PRO A 63 15.07 7.24 -19.80
N GLY A 64 14.86 5.96 -19.49
CA GLY A 64 13.54 5.46 -19.07
C GLY A 64 13.12 5.97 -17.69
N THR A 65 14.06 6.03 -16.76
CA THR A 65 13.82 6.53 -15.39
C THR A 65 13.76 8.05 -15.36
N ALA A 66 14.61 8.73 -16.13
CA ALA A 66 14.55 10.19 -16.27
C ALA A 66 13.18 10.62 -16.82
N ARG A 67 12.64 9.93 -17.83
CA ARG A 67 11.29 10.18 -18.36
C ARG A 67 10.21 9.93 -17.32
N ALA A 68 10.24 8.79 -16.64
CA ALA A 68 9.25 8.45 -15.60
C ALA A 68 9.26 9.46 -14.43
N LEU A 69 10.42 10.06 -14.14
CA LEU A 69 10.59 11.07 -13.11
C LEU A 69 10.33 12.51 -13.60
N GLY A 70 10.17 12.71 -14.92
CA GLY A 70 9.98 14.04 -15.52
C GLY A 70 11.25 14.90 -15.55
N TRP A 71 12.41 14.29 -15.71
CA TRP A 71 13.75 14.91 -15.60
C TRP A 71 14.46 15.13 -16.93
N GLU A 72 13.74 14.99 -18.05
CA GLU A 72 14.29 15.19 -19.39
C GLU A 72 14.78 16.65 -19.55
N GLY A 73 16.09 16.87 -19.35
CA GLY A 73 16.77 18.16 -19.53
C GLY A 73 17.21 18.88 -18.25
N ARG A 74 16.55 18.67 -17.10
CA ARG A 74 16.98 19.22 -15.79
C ARG A 74 16.29 18.49 -14.64
N VAL A 75 17.03 18.22 -13.56
CA VAL A 75 16.46 17.81 -12.27
C VAL A 75 16.29 19.06 -11.39
N PRO A 76 15.07 19.43 -10.96
CA PRO A 76 14.89 20.52 -10.00
C PRO A 76 15.53 20.16 -8.66
N GLU A 77 16.34 21.06 -8.10
CA GLU A 77 17.13 20.80 -6.89
C GLU A 77 16.25 20.52 -5.66
N GLU A 78 15.17 21.27 -5.50
CA GLU A 78 14.18 21.05 -4.42
C GLU A 78 13.51 19.67 -4.52
N GLU A 79 13.18 19.24 -5.74
CA GLU A 79 12.61 17.91 -5.96
C GLU A 79 13.62 16.80 -5.65
N LEU A 80 14.87 16.98 -6.08
CA LEU A 80 15.94 16.04 -5.79
C LEU A 80 16.19 15.94 -4.29
N TYR A 81 16.16 17.07 -3.58
CA TYR A 81 16.28 17.12 -2.12
C TYR A 81 15.18 16.31 -1.44
N LEU A 82 13.91 16.58 -1.77
CA LEU A 82 12.77 15.86 -1.20
C LEU A 82 12.85 14.36 -1.45
N ARG A 83 13.18 13.96 -2.68
CA ARG A 83 13.33 12.55 -3.05
C ARG A 83 14.48 11.87 -2.29
N ARG A 84 15.63 12.53 -2.17
CA ARG A 84 16.75 12.06 -1.33
C ARG A 84 16.38 11.95 0.13
N ALA A 85 15.57 12.85 0.66
CA ALA A 85 15.08 12.79 2.04
C ALA A 85 14.17 11.57 2.25
N PHE A 86 13.21 11.32 1.35
CA PHE A 86 12.34 10.13 1.40
C PHE A 86 13.13 8.82 1.31
N PHE A 87 14.05 8.72 0.34
CA PHE A 87 14.91 7.53 0.21
C PHE A 87 15.75 7.34 1.48
N SER A 88 16.44 8.40 1.94
CA SER A 88 17.30 8.33 3.14
C SER A 88 16.52 7.90 4.38
N ALA A 89 15.28 8.38 4.55
CA ALA A 89 14.42 7.97 5.66
C ALA A 89 14.06 6.48 5.58
N TRP A 90 13.65 6.00 4.41
CA TRP A 90 13.39 4.58 4.18
C TRP A 90 14.63 3.71 4.41
N LEU A 91 15.80 4.14 3.89
CA LEU A 91 17.06 3.43 4.04
C LEU A 91 17.50 3.37 5.51
N ALA A 92 17.35 4.46 6.27
CA ALA A 92 17.66 4.49 7.69
C ALA A 92 16.79 3.50 8.49
N ARG A 93 15.47 3.46 8.23
CA ARG A 93 14.56 2.47 8.85
C ARG A 93 14.91 1.03 8.45
N THR A 94 15.25 0.83 7.18
CA THR A 94 15.72 -0.46 6.65
C THR A 94 16.99 -0.93 7.34
N ILE A 95 17.98 -0.06 7.52
CA ILE A 95 19.23 -0.37 8.23
C ILE A 95 18.96 -0.68 9.71
N GLY A 96 17.98 0.01 10.31
CA GLY A 96 17.48 -0.28 11.65
C GLY A 96 16.73 -1.62 11.79
N VAL A 97 16.48 -2.32 10.68
CA VAL A 97 15.69 -3.56 10.61
C VAL A 97 14.29 -3.33 11.19
N ASP A 98 13.64 -2.26 10.74
CA ASP A 98 12.28 -1.94 11.14
C ASP A 98 11.29 -2.95 10.54
N THR A 99 10.64 -3.75 11.40
CA THR A 99 9.61 -4.72 11.00
C THR A 99 8.22 -4.32 11.52
N SER A 100 8.03 -3.06 11.89
CA SER A 100 6.77 -2.57 12.45
C SER A 100 5.64 -2.51 11.43
N SER A 101 4.40 -2.53 11.92
CA SER A 101 3.22 -2.33 11.08
C SER A 101 3.21 -0.96 10.39
N GLU A 102 3.75 0.06 11.06
CA GLU A 102 3.88 1.40 10.49
C GLU A 102 4.81 1.38 9.26
N PHE A 103 5.99 0.77 9.39
CA PHE A 103 6.94 0.67 8.28
C PHE A 103 6.36 -0.10 7.09
N ALA A 104 5.65 -1.22 7.33
CA ALA A 104 4.97 -1.96 6.27
C ALA A 104 3.96 -1.08 5.51
N ARG A 105 3.18 -0.27 6.22
CA ARG A 105 2.20 0.65 5.62
C ARG A 105 2.87 1.79 4.86
N GLU A 106 4.03 2.28 5.31
CA GLU A 106 4.82 3.26 4.57
C GLU A 106 5.39 2.69 3.27
N VAL A 107 5.94 1.48 3.29
CA VAL A 107 6.44 0.79 2.10
C VAL A 107 5.29 0.54 1.10
N TYR A 108 4.12 0.12 1.59
CA TYR A 108 2.93 -0.02 0.75
C TYR A 108 2.49 1.32 0.14
N ARG A 109 2.51 2.40 0.93
CA ARG A 109 2.21 3.75 0.46
C ARG A 109 3.20 4.25 -0.59
N ALA A 110 4.48 3.92 -0.45
CA ALA A 110 5.47 4.17 -1.49
C ALA A 110 5.06 3.46 -2.79
N GLY A 111 4.57 2.22 -2.70
CA GLY A 111 3.99 1.48 -3.83
C GLY A 111 2.83 2.23 -4.51
N LEU A 112 1.85 2.70 -3.73
CA LEU A 112 0.73 3.50 -4.24
C LEU A 112 1.23 4.75 -5.00
N TRP A 113 2.27 5.40 -4.48
CA TRP A 113 2.84 6.59 -5.10
C TRP A 113 3.53 6.29 -6.43
N HIS A 114 4.27 5.19 -6.50
CA HIS A 114 4.90 4.74 -7.74
C HIS A 114 3.87 4.27 -8.77
N GLY A 115 2.73 3.75 -8.33
CA GLY A 115 1.58 3.41 -9.19
C GLY A 115 0.74 4.60 -9.66
N GLY A 116 1.13 5.84 -9.32
CA GLY A 116 0.48 7.05 -9.81
C GLY A 116 -0.52 7.71 -8.85
N LEU A 117 -0.61 7.27 -7.58
CA LEU A 117 -1.43 7.94 -6.55
C LEU A 117 -0.66 8.95 -5.69
N GLY A 118 0.61 9.21 -6.03
CA GLY A 118 1.42 10.24 -5.38
C GLY A 118 1.01 11.67 -5.81
N PRO A 119 1.54 12.71 -5.16
CA PRO A 119 1.19 14.11 -5.44
C PRO A 119 1.39 14.53 -6.91
N LYS A 120 2.40 13.96 -7.57
CA LYS A 120 2.70 14.22 -9.00
C LYS A 120 1.94 13.33 -9.97
N ARG A 121 1.21 12.33 -9.48
CA ARG A 121 0.54 11.29 -10.28
C ARG A 121 1.45 10.61 -11.31
N ALA A 122 2.75 10.55 -11.01
CA ALA A 122 3.74 9.93 -11.87
C ALA A 122 3.63 8.40 -11.73
N HIS A 123 3.54 7.72 -12.85
CA HIS A 123 3.60 6.27 -12.92
C HIS A 123 5.06 5.86 -13.18
N ILE A 124 5.65 5.14 -12.23
CA ILE A 124 7.00 4.60 -12.34
C ILE A 124 6.91 3.14 -12.73
N PRO A 125 7.44 2.72 -13.89
CA PRO A 125 7.41 1.32 -14.31
C PRO A 125 7.97 0.38 -13.22
N PRO A 126 7.29 -0.74 -12.92
CA PRO A 126 7.62 -1.60 -11.78
C PRO A 126 9.00 -2.25 -11.92
N GLU A 127 9.47 -2.50 -13.14
CA GLU A 127 10.81 -3.01 -13.41
C GLU A 127 11.92 -2.09 -12.89
N TYR A 128 11.70 -0.76 -12.90
CA TYR A 128 12.67 0.19 -12.36
C TYR A 128 12.66 0.24 -10.83
N VAL A 129 11.51 -0.08 -10.21
CA VAL A 129 11.42 -0.23 -8.76
C VAL A 129 12.20 -1.48 -8.33
N GLY A 130 11.98 -2.63 -8.97
CA GLY A 130 12.70 -3.87 -8.65
C GLY A 130 14.22 -3.74 -8.87
N LEU A 131 14.64 -3.11 -9.98
CA LEU A 131 16.07 -2.82 -10.20
C LEU A 131 16.65 -1.85 -9.16
N SER A 132 15.85 -0.92 -8.63
CA SER A 132 16.28 -0.03 -7.54
C SER A 132 16.48 -0.81 -6.23
N PHE A 133 15.61 -1.79 -5.92
CA PHE A 133 15.84 -2.72 -4.81
C PHE A 133 17.11 -3.54 -5.00
N ALA A 134 17.39 -4.00 -6.22
CA ALA A 134 18.64 -4.71 -6.52
C ALA A 134 19.89 -3.83 -6.30
N MET A 135 19.83 -2.53 -6.60
CA MET A 135 20.90 -1.58 -6.28
C MET A 135 21.16 -1.48 -4.77
N VAL A 136 20.10 -1.49 -3.95
CA VAL A 136 20.20 -1.52 -2.48
C VAL A 136 20.72 -2.86 -1.99
N GLY A 137 20.26 -3.97 -2.56
CA GLY A 137 20.77 -5.31 -2.25
C GLY A 137 22.28 -5.40 -2.51
N ARG A 138 22.77 -4.85 -3.62
CA ARG A 138 24.22 -4.74 -3.89
C ARG A 138 24.93 -3.88 -2.85
N TYR A 139 24.38 -2.71 -2.52
CA TYR A 139 24.95 -1.82 -1.49
C TYR A 139 25.15 -2.55 -0.16
N VAL A 140 24.16 -3.34 0.25
CA VAL A 140 24.21 -4.15 1.47
C VAL A 140 25.23 -5.29 1.34
N ALA A 141 25.20 -6.04 0.23
CA ALA A 141 26.09 -7.17 -0.02
C ALA A 141 27.58 -6.80 0.07
N GLU A 142 27.94 -5.58 -0.35
CA GLU A 142 29.31 -5.06 -0.31
C GLU A 142 29.80 -4.73 1.11
N ARG A 143 28.89 -4.62 2.10
CA ARG A 143 29.17 -4.04 3.43
C ARG A 143 28.93 -5.00 4.59
N VAL A 144 28.13 -6.04 4.39
CA VAL A 144 27.77 -7.00 5.44
C VAL A 144 28.48 -8.34 5.25
N ARG A 145 28.64 -9.10 6.33
CA ARG A 145 29.27 -10.43 6.25
C ARG A 145 28.31 -11.49 5.70
N ASP A 146 27.05 -11.43 6.10
CA ASP A 146 26.00 -12.36 5.65
C ASP A 146 24.85 -11.58 5.04
N VAL A 147 24.77 -11.60 3.70
CA VAL A 147 23.75 -10.87 2.94
C VAL A 147 22.41 -11.60 2.89
N ARG A 148 22.35 -12.91 3.18
CA ARG A 148 21.15 -13.74 3.00
C ARG A 148 19.92 -13.19 3.74
N PRO A 149 19.97 -12.86 5.05
CA PRO A 149 18.81 -12.31 5.74
C PRO A 149 18.41 -10.92 5.23
N TRP A 150 19.37 -10.13 4.74
CA TRP A 150 19.09 -8.84 4.11
C TRP A 150 18.35 -8.98 2.78
N LEU A 151 18.68 -9.97 1.95
CA LEU A 151 17.96 -10.24 0.70
C LEU A 151 16.50 -10.64 0.97
N VAL A 152 16.26 -11.47 1.99
CA VAL A 152 14.89 -11.81 2.43
C VAL A 152 14.14 -10.55 2.84
N TYR A 153 14.74 -9.74 3.71
CA TYR A 153 14.12 -8.52 4.23
C TYR A 153 13.78 -7.51 3.13
N LEU A 154 14.71 -7.28 2.19
CA LEU A 154 14.50 -6.39 1.04
C LEU A 154 13.44 -6.95 0.08
N SER A 155 13.41 -8.26 -0.17
CA SER A 155 12.39 -8.89 -1.03
C SER A 155 11.00 -8.79 -0.42
N ALA A 156 10.89 -8.94 0.91
CA ALA A 156 9.62 -8.75 1.62
C ALA A 156 9.11 -7.30 1.49
N GLN A 157 10.00 -6.31 1.56
CA GLN A 157 9.63 -4.91 1.34
C GLN A 157 9.23 -4.64 -0.12
N GLU A 158 9.97 -5.17 -1.08
CA GLU A 158 9.64 -5.06 -2.51
C GLU A 158 8.23 -5.61 -2.80
N GLU A 159 7.90 -6.78 -2.24
CA GLU A 159 6.59 -7.40 -2.39
C GLU A 159 5.46 -6.56 -1.77
N VAL A 160 5.67 -6.00 -0.57
CA VAL A 160 4.71 -5.09 0.06
C VAL A 160 4.51 -3.83 -0.81
N MET A 161 5.60 -3.28 -1.35
CA MET A 161 5.55 -2.15 -2.26
C MET A 161 4.82 -2.49 -3.56
N ARG A 162 5.05 -3.69 -4.13
CA ARG A 162 4.36 -4.19 -5.32
C ARG A 162 2.86 -4.30 -5.12
N LYS A 163 2.40 -4.81 -3.96
CA LYS A 163 0.96 -4.84 -3.65
C LYS A 163 0.34 -3.45 -3.57
N GLY A 164 1.08 -2.46 -3.06
CA GLY A 164 0.64 -1.06 -3.08
C GLY A 164 0.54 -0.52 -4.51
N TYR A 165 1.53 -0.82 -5.33
CA TYR A 165 1.56 -0.46 -6.75
C TYR A 165 0.35 -1.04 -7.51
N GLU A 166 0.06 -2.32 -7.31
CA GLU A 166 -1.08 -3.00 -7.94
C GLU A 166 -2.43 -2.44 -7.51
N ALA A 167 -2.58 -2.09 -6.23
CA ALA A 167 -3.78 -1.44 -5.73
C ALA A 167 -4.00 -0.06 -6.38
N ALA A 168 -2.92 0.70 -6.63
CA ALA A 168 -2.99 1.96 -7.35
C ALA A 168 -3.47 1.77 -8.80
N LEU A 169 -2.95 0.77 -9.51
CA LEU A 169 -3.40 0.45 -10.87
C LEU A 169 -4.86 -0.02 -10.89
N ALA A 170 -5.23 -0.90 -9.95
CA ALA A 170 -6.58 -1.41 -9.83
C ALA A 170 -7.61 -0.29 -9.57
N LEU A 171 -7.23 0.76 -8.83
CA LEU A 171 -8.08 1.93 -8.61
C LEU A 171 -8.48 2.62 -9.93
N GLY A 172 -7.56 2.66 -10.90
CA GLY A 172 -7.82 3.26 -12.22
C GLY A 172 -8.57 2.34 -13.20
N ALA A 173 -8.68 1.05 -12.90
CA ALA A 173 -9.27 0.05 -13.78
C ALA A 173 -10.81 0.08 -13.75
N GLY A 174 -11.43 -0.20 -14.89
CA GLY A 174 -12.88 -0.25 -15.06
C GLY A 174 -13.43 0.87 -15.94
N ARG A 175 -14.76 0.86 -16.15
CA ARG A 175 -15.41 1.70 -17.17
C ARG A 175 -16.19 2.88 -16.60
N VAL A 176 -16.73 2.72 -15.39
CA VAL A 176 -17.58 3.72 -14.75
C VAL A 176 -16.73 4.57 -13.82
N ALA A 177 -16.68 5.88 -14.03
CA ALA A 177 -15.98 6.80 -13.13
C ALA A 177 -16.88 7.19 -11.96
N VAL A 178 -16.35 7.06 -10.76
CA VAL A 178 -17.04 7.34 -9.50
C VAL A 178 -16.11 8.08 -8.55
N ALA A 179 -16.68 8.62 -7.47
CA ALA A 179 -15.92 9.25 -6.40
C ALA A 179 -16.28 8.65 -5.03
N PHE A 180 -15.29 8.57 -4.15
CA PHE A 180 -15.47 8.20 -2.75
C PHE A 180 -15.05 9.36 -1.87
N GLN A 181 -15.77 9.60 -0.78
CA GLN A 181 -15.37 10.53 0.26
C GLN A 181 -15.59 9.92 1.64
N ALA A 182 -14.71 10.29 2.57
CA ALA A 182 -14.85 9.94 3.98
C ALA A 182 -15.23 11.19 4.79
N LEU A 183 -16.15 11.03 5.73
CA LEU A 183 -16.61 12.10 6.62
C LEU A 183 -16.30 11.79 8.09
N GLY A 184 -16.37 12.81 8.93
CA GLY A 184 -16.22 12.68 10.39
C GLY A 184 -14.91 12.00 10.79
N LEU A 185 -14.99 10.95 11.61
CA LEU A 185 -13.82 10.20 12.11
C LEU A 185 -12.98 9.55 11.00
N ALA A 186 -13.54 9.30 9.81
CA ALA A 186 -12.80 8.73 8.68
C ALA A 186 -12.12 9.78 7.80
N HIS A 187 -12.44 11.07 7.98
CA HIS A 187 -11.88 12.15 7.17
C HIS A 187 -10.33 12.23 7.24
N PRO A 188 -9.66 12.09 8.40
CA PRO A 188 -8.19 12.14 8.44
C PRO A 188 -7.51 11.07 7.57
N ALA A 189 -8.15 9.90 7.40
CA ALA A 189 -7.62 8.82 6.57
C ALA A 189 -7.88 9.02 5.07
N GLN A 190 -8.91 9.78 4.69
CA GLN A 190 -9.18 10.19 3.30
C GLN A 190 -9.71 11.64 3.27
N PRO A 191 -8.82 12.65 3.34
CA PRO A 191 -9.22 14.05 3.52
C PRO A 191 -9.91 14.68 2.30
N GLY A 192 -9.64 14.17 1.10
CA GLY A 192 -10.23 14.66 -0.14
C GLY A 192 -11.07 13.58 -0.82
N PRO A 193 -11.91 13.95 -1.80
CA PRO A 193 -12.55 12.96 -2.66
C PRO A 193 -11.50 12.12 -3.41
N LEU A 194 -11.69 10.81 -3.39
CA LEU A 194 -10.93 9.85 -4.19
C LEU A 194 -11.71 9.55 -5.46
N ALA A 195 -11.19 9.93 -6.62
CA ALA A 195 -11.76 9.58 -7.91
C ALA A 195 -11.15 8.25 -8.39
N PHE A 196 -11.99 7.36 -8.92
CA PHE A 196 -11.57 6.02 -9.36
C PHE A 196 -12.57 5.43 -10.35
N ARG A 197 -12.24 4.26 -10.91
CA ARG A 197 -13.11 3.54 -11.83
C ARG A 197 -13.51 2.17 -11.29
N VAL A 198 -14.66 1.70 -11.74
CA VAL A 198 -15.23 0.38 -11.42
C VAL A 198 -15.88 -0.25 -12.65
N GLU A 199 -16.04 -1.58 -12.64
CA GLU A 199 -16.87 -2.29 -13.61
C GLU A 199 -18.21 -2.76 -13.02
N GLY A 200 -18.23 -3.03 -11.71
CA GLY A 200 -19.36 -3.56 -10.97
C GLY A 200 -19.98 -2.58 -9.98
N GLY A 201 -20.48 -3.14 -8.88
CA GLY A 201 -21.25 -2.41 -7.87
C GLY A 201 -20.41 -1.84 -6.72
N VAL A 202 -21.11 -1.46 -5.65
CA VAL A 202 -20.55 -0.91 -4.42
C VAL A 202 -19.46 -1.81 -3.81
N GLY A 203 -19.59 -3.14 -3.89
CA GLY A 203 -18.60 -4.09 -3.36
C GLY A 203 -17.20 -3.89 -3.94
N GLU A 204 -17.07 -3.88 -5.28
CA GLU A 204 -15.80 -3.63 -5.96
C GLU A 204 -15.24 -2.24 -5.58
N ALA A 205 -16.12 -1.24 -5.55
CA ALA A 205 -15.75 0.12 -5.22
C ALA A 205 -15.14 0.24 -3.82
N LEU A 206 -15.79 -0.36 -2.83
CA LEU A 206 -15.29 -0.39 -1.45
C LEU A 206 -14.00 -1.20 -1.35
N ALA A 207 -13.91 -2.35 -2.05
CA ALA A 207 -12.69 -3.15 -2.05
C ALA A 207 -11.47 -2.35 -2.54
N LYS A 208 -11.62 -1.59 -3.63
CA LYS A 208 -10.58 -0.68 -4.15
C LYS A 208 -10.24 0.43 -3.16
N VAL A 209 -11.25 1.10 -2.59
CA VAL A 209 -11.06 2.18 -1.60
C VAL A 209 -10.29 1.69 -0.38
N PHE A 210 -10.66 0.53 0.18
CA PHE A 210 -9.99 -0.04 1.35
C PHE A 210 -8.63 -0.64 1.03
N ALA A 211 -8.37 -1.06 -0.22
CA ALA A 211 -7.02 -1.45 -0.66
C ALA A 211 -6.06 -0.26 -0.67
N VAL A 212 -6.44 0.85 -1.27
CA VAL A 212 -5.57 2.04 -1.34
C VAL A 212 -5.52 2.84 -0.04
N ASN A 213 -6.44 2.58 0.90
CA ASN A 213 -6.48 3.19 2.23
C ASN A 213 -6.63 2.17 3.37
N PRO A 214 -5.59 1.42 3.74
CA PRO A 214 -5.64 0.46 4.84
C PRO A 214 -6.11 1.06 6.17
N ALA A 215 -5.76 2.32 6.45
CA ALA A 215 -6.18 3.03 7.67
C ALA A 215 -7.72 3.19 7.80
N LEU A 216 -8.46 3.21 6.68
CA LEU A 216 -9.93 3.23 6.75
C LEU A 216 -10.50 1.92 7.30
N ARG A 217 -9.78 0.80 7.12
CA ARG A 217 -10.21 -0.50 7.63
C ARG A 217 -10.19 -0.52 9.16
N ASP A 218 -9.12 -0.03 9.78
CA ASP A 218 -8.98 0.05 11.24
C ASP A 218 -10.13 0.85 11.89
N LEU A 219 -10.56 1.91 11.19
CA LEU A 219 -11.62 2.80 11.65
C LEU A 219 -13.00 2.18 11.49
N ALA A 220 -13.32 1.72 10.27
CA ALA A 220 -14.69 1.45 9.85
C ALA A 220 -15.07 -0.03 9.79
N LEU A 221 -14.09 -0.94 9.79
CA LEU A 221 -14.32 -2.37 9.60
C LEU A 221 -13.94 -3.18 10.83
N GLU A 222 -14.62 -4.31 11.02
CA GLU A 222 -14.24 -5.35 11.97
C GLU A 222 -14.07 -6.70 11.25
N PRO A 223 -13.10 -7.51 11.68
CA PRO A 223 -12.82 -8.79 11.04
C PRO A 223 -13.91 -9.81 11.35
N LEU A 224 -14.21 -10.64 10.34
CA LEU A 224 -15.01 -11.84 10.43
C LEU A 224 -14.14 -13.00 10.00
N PHE A 225 -13.81 -13.88 10.94
CA PHE A 225 -13.04 -15.07 10.65
C PHE A 225 -13.94 -16.11 9.99
N ALA A 226 -13.54 -16.56 8.81
CA ALA A 226 -14.19 -17.56 8.00
C ALA A 226 -13.19 -18.64 7.60
N GLU A 227 -13.71 -19.71 7.03
CA GLU A 227 -12.94 -20.81 6.47
C GLU A 227 -13.29 -20.93 4.98
N GLU A 228 -12.29 -21.13 4.15
CA GLU A 228 -12.45 -21.37 2.70
C GLU A 228 -11.77 -22.69 2.34
N GLU A 229 -12.46 -23.51 1.53
CA GLU A 229 -11.87 -24.74 0.97
C GLU A 229 -10.95 -24.38 -0.20
N VAL A 230 -9.67 -24.69 -0.06
CA VAL A 230 -8.64 -24.48 -1.09
C VAL A 230 -8.05 -25.83 -1.47
N GLY A 231 -8.61 -26.44 -2.52
CA GLY A 231 -8.17 -27.75 -3.00
C GLY A 231 -8.50 -28.88 -2.02
N LEU A 232 -7.49 -29.35 -1.27
CA LEU A 232 -7.63 -30.46 -0.32
C LEU A 232 -7.56 -30.03 1.15
N TRP A 233 -7.47 -28.72 1.43
CA TRP A 233 -7.37 -28.20 2.79
C TRP A 233 -8.28 -26.99 2.98
N THR A 234 -8.55 -26.69 4.25
CA THR A 234 -9.28 -25.50 4.67
C THR A 234 -8.29 -24.44 5.09
N GLU A 235 -8.39 -23.25 4.51
CA GLU A 235 -7.60 -22.09 4.91
C GLU A 235 -8.47 -21.13 5.74
N SER A 236 -7.89 -20.59 6.81
CA SER A 236 -8.51 -19.49 7.54
C SER A 236 -8.47 -18.23 6.69
N LYS A 237 -9.62 -17.58 6.53
CA LYS A 237 -9.77 -16.34 5.77
C LYS A 237 -10.38 -15.25 6.63
N THR A 238 -9.89 -14.03 6.47
CA THR A 238 -10.47 -12.85 7.13
C THR A 238 -11.36 -12.11 6.15
N LEU A 239 -12.67 -12.20 6.37
CA LEU A 239 -13.64 -11.32 5.76
C LEU A 239 -13.80 -10.06 6.61
N TRP A 240 -14.37 -9.00 6.04
CA TRP A 240 -14.52 -7.71 6.73
C TRP A 240 -15.96 -7.24 6.67
N ARG A 241 -16.51 -6.78 7.79
CA ARG A 241 -17.80 -6.07 7.78
C ARG A 241 -17.65 -4.67 8.31
N LEU A 242 -18.54 -3.78 7.89
CA LEU A 242 -18.67 -2.47 8.53
C LEU A 242 -19.01 -2.65 10.01
N LYS A 243 -18.33 -1.90 10.87
CA LYS A 243 -18.66 -1.80 12.29
C LYS A 243 -20.10 -1.31 12.46
N PRO A 244 -20.78 -1.68 13.56
CA PRO A 244 -22.14 -1.22 13.83
C PRO A 244 -22.29 0.30 13.70
N ARG A 245 -23.42 0.75 13.14
CA ARG A 245 -23.78 2.15 12.92
C ARG A 245 -22.92 2.94 11.92
N TRP A 246 -21.89 2.34 11.32
CA TRP A 246 -21.28 2.90 10.12
C TRP A 246 -22.20 2.70 8.92
N ALA A 247 -22.17 3.65 7.99
CA ALA A 247 -22.98 3.61 6.78
C ALA A 247 -22.14 3.91 5.55
N VAL A 248 -22.48 3.24 4.45
CA VAL A 248 -22.03 3.61 3.11
C VAL A 248 -23.22 4.17 2.36
N LEU A 249 -23.09 5.40 1.88
CA LEU A 249 -24.14 6.08 1.14
C LEU A 249 -23.76 6.15 -0.33
N LYS A 250 -24.68 5.76 -1.21
CA LYS A 250 -24.65 6.06 -2.64
C LYS A 250 -25.50 7.30 -2.90
N ASN A 251 -24.89 8.39 -3.34
CA ASN A 251 -25.57 9.67 -3.60
C ASN A 251 -26.48 10.13 -2.44
N GLY A 252 -26.07 9.87 -1.20
CA GLY A 252 -26.82 10.22 0.01
C GLY A 252 -27.81 9.18 0.52
N ARG A 253 -28.07 8.09 -0.24
CA ARG A 253 -28.93 6.98 0.20
C ARG A 253 -28.09 5.81 0.68
N ASP A 254 -28.43 5.25 1.84
CA ASP A 254 -27.72 4.10 2.40
C ASP A 254 -27.88 2.86 1.50
N VAL A 255 -26.76 2.22 1.19
CA VAL A 255 -26.71 1.05 0.30
C VAL A 255 -27.41 -0.17 0.89
N ARG A 256 -27.60 -0.24 2.22
CA ARG A 256 -28.39 -1.28 2.90
C ARG A 256 -29.88 -1.22 2.57
N TYR A 257 -30.37 -0.06 2.13
CA TYR A 257 -31.75 0.12 1.62
C TYR A 257 -31.82 0.10 0.09
N LEU A 258 -30.76 -0.39 -0.56
CA LEU A 258 -30.65 -0.65 -2.00
C LEU A 258 -30.41 -2.16 -2.18
N GLU A 259 -29.40 -2.56 -2.95
CA GLU A 259 -29.01 -3.96 -3.18
C GLU A 259 -27.69 -4.30 -2.47
N GLY A 260 -27.40 -3.62 -1.36
CA GLY A 260 -26.18 -3.82 -0.58
C GLY A 260 -24.92 -3.60 -1.41
N LEU A 261 -23.96 -4.54 -1.32
CA LEU A 261 -22.72 -4.51 -2.10
C LEU A 261 -22.94 -4.72 -3.60
N SER A 262 -24.04 -5.36 -4.00
CA SER A 262 -24.40 -5.58 -5.40
C SER A 262 -25.01 -4.34 -6.05
N THR A 263 -25.32 -3.30 -5.27
CA THR A 263 -25.87 -2.03 -5.78
C THR A 263 -25.03 -1.51 -6.95
N PRO A 264 -25.59 -1.38 -8.17
CA PRO A 264 -24.83 -0.98 -9.35
C PRO A 264 -24.41 0.49 -9.25
N LEU A 265 -23.24 0.80 -9.82
CA LEU A 265 -22.70 2.15 -9.92
C LEU A 265 -22.79 2.67 -11.37
N GLN A 266 -23.02 3.96 -11.49
CA GLN A 266 -23.16 4.72 -12.72
C GLN A 266 -22.18 5.89 -12.76
N GLU A 267 -21.99 6.43 -13.95
CA GLU A 267 -21.05 7.52 -14.19
C GLU A 267 -21.39 8.73 -13.30
N GLY A 268 -20.38 9.21 -12.55
CA GLY A 268 -20.53 10.34 -11.63
C GLY A 268 -21.13 10.00 -10.27
N ASP A 269 -21.46 8.73 -9.99
CA ASP A 269 -21.93 8.33 -8.67
C ASP A 269 -20.88 8.63 -7.59
N ARG A 270 -21.38 9.04 -6.42
CA ARG A 270 -20.57 9.32 -5.23
C ARG A 270 -20.90 8.37 -4.10
N LEU A 271 -19.88 7.68 -3.62
CA LEU A 271 -19.90 6.92 -2.38
C LEU A 271 -19.41 7.78 -1.21
N THR A 272 -20.09 7.66 -0.07
CA THR A 272 -19.71 8.33 1.17
C THR A 272 -19.64 7.34 2.31
N LEU A 273 -18.49 7.24 2.96
CA LEU A 273 -18.35 6.53 4.23
C LEU A 273 -18.69 7.47 5.37
N LEU A 274 -19.77 7.14 6.09
CA LEU A 274 -20.30 7.93 7.18
C LEU A 274 -20.10 7.18 8.52
N PRO A 275 -19.37 7.76 9.48
CA PRO A 275 -19.27 7.20 10.82
C PRO A 275 -20.60 7.32 11.57
N PRO A 276 -20.79 6.59 12.67
CA PRO A 276 -21.96 6.76 13.54
C PRO A 276 -22.14 8.24 13.92
N GLY A 277 -23.36 8.76 13.72
CA GLY A 277 -23.75 10.05 14.29
C GLY A 277 -23.64 10.02 15.81
N ARG A 278 -23.20 11.13 16.40
CA ARG A 278 -23.24 11.32 17.86
C ARG A 278 -24.68 11.23 18.36
#